data_AF-A0A2S7L050-F1
#
_entry.id   AF-A0A2S7L050-F1
#
_cell.length_a   1.000
_cell.length_b   1.000
_cell.length_c   1.000
_cell.angle_alpha   90.00
_cell.angle_beta   90.00
_cell.angle_gamma   90.00
#
_symmetry.space_group_name_H-M   'P 1'
#
loop_
_entity.id
_entity.type
_entity.pdbx_description
1 polymer ?
#
loop_
_entity_poly.entity_id
_entity_poly.type
_entity_poly.pdbx_seq_one_letter_code
_entity_poly.pdbx_strand_id
1 'polypeptide(L)'
;MKKIFSILVITILLSSCVGNDKVILKESIGKLNKVMVVAKISDWTGDVGKEVRNSFGELIVGLPQPEPILDVSQVAPSGFSSMMKASRNILIISESNNEGFSVKNNIYAQPQTVVYVQAKDDAGIIKLLQKYKKEIKSIFLEADVKFTQSIFEKDKQDNTHYKTLQNLGISLTIPTKFNIVDDTGEFLWLRNHLTSGIAKTGSNNILVYSIPLTDESKVADNIVAVRDSIGEKYIPGTDAETQHMITEEAYTPFTFDAVIDGKKAYETRGKWEVKNDFMAGPFLNYTIIDKKNNRLIIFEGFTYAPSVNKRAFLFELEAIAKSMKIK
;
A
#
# COMPACT_ATOMS: atom_id res chain seq x y z
N MET A 1 58.82 22.21 31.83
CA MET A 1 57.34 22.31 31.92
C MET A 1 56.65 22.32 30.55
N LYS A 2 57.07 23.16 29.57
CA LYS A 2 56.47 23.18 28.22
C LYS A 2 56.46 21.82 27.47
N LYS A 3 57.53 21.02 27.60
CA LYS A 3 57.62 19.69 26.96
C LYS A 3 56.65 18.65 27.54
N ILE A 4 56.35 18.73 28.84
CA ILE A 4 55.38 17.82 29.50
C ILE A 4 53.95 18.18 29.08
N PHE A 5 53.66 19.48 28.94
CA PHE A 5 52.37 19.95 28.46
C PHE A 5 52.12 19.55 27.00
N SER A 6 53.13 19.63 26.13
CA SER A 6 53.02 19.16 24.73
C SER A 6 52.78 17.65 24.63
N ILE A 7 53.40 16.85 25.52
CA ILE A 7 53.17 15.40 25.56
C ILE A 7 51.73 15.12 26.01
N LEU A 8 51.24 15.78 27.07
CA LEU A 8 49.88 15.60 27.57
C LEU A 8 48.79 15.96 26.54
N VAL A 9 49.00 17.04 25.78
CA VAL A 9 48.09 17.46 24.69
C VAL A 9 48.09 16.44 23.54
N ILE A 10 49.24 15.86 23.20
CA ILE A 10 49.34 14.80 22.17
C ILE A 10 48.65 13.52 22.62
N THR A 11 48.75 13.13 23.90
CA THR A 11 48.06 11.92 24.40
C THR A 11 46.53 12.09 24.44
N ILE A 12 46.04 13.30 24.73
CA ILE A 12 44.59 13.61 24.71
C ILE A 12 44.03 13.59 23.27
N LEU A 13 44.80 14.07 22.28
CA LEU A 13 44.39 14.03 20.87
C LEU A 13 44.33 12.60 20.30
N LEU A 14 45.16 11.68 20.81
CA LEU A 14 45.14 10.27 20.40
C LEU A 14 44.01 9.44 21.06
N SER A 15 43.32 9.99 22.06
CA SER A 15 42.27 9.28 22.80
C SER A 15 40.85 9.56 22.27
N SER A 16 40.69 10.40 21.24
CA SER A 16 39.37 10.83 20.74
C SER A 16 38.80 9.95 19.61
N CYS A 17 39.51 8.92 19.16
CA CYS A 17 39.00 7.99 18.14
C CYS A 17 38.41 6.72 18.79
N VAL A 18 37.29 6.88 19.50
CA VAL A 18 36.33 5.79 19.66
C VAL A 18 35.24 6.06 18.63
N GLY A 19 35.51 5.64 17.39
CA GLY A 19 34.58 5.76 16.27
C GLY A 19 33.32 4.97 16.56
N ASN A 20 32.23 5.66 16.85
CA ASN A 20 30.91 5.06 16.93
C ASN A 20 30.38 4.95 15.49
N ASP A 21 30.97 4.04 14.72
CA ASP A 21 30.68 3.82 13.29
C ASP A 21 29.25 3.30 13.14
N LYS A 22 28.28 4.21 13.17
CA LYS A 22 26.93 3.92 12.72
C LYS A 22 27.01 3.60 11.24
N VAL A 23 26.83 2.33 10.88
CA VAL A 23 26.74 1.88 9.48
C VAL A 23 25.60 2.64 8.81
N ILE A 24 25.94 3.61 7.97
CA ILE A 24 24.96 4.34 7.16
C ILE A 24 24.57 3.44 6.00
N LEU A 25 23.36 2.89 6.06
CA LEU A 25 22.80 2.11 4.97
C LEU A 25 22.34 3.04 3.85
N LYS A 26 22.60 2.63 2.61
CA LYS A 26 22.09 3.31 1.40
C LYS A 26 20.56 3.25 1.32
N GLU A 27 19.97 4.16 0.58
CA GLU A 27 18.54 4.10 0.28
C GLU A 27 18.18 2.85 -0.53
N SER A 28 17.01 2.28 -0.24
CA SER A 28 16.49 1.15 -1.00
C SER A 28 15.87 1.58 -2.33
N ILE A 29 16.01 0.71 -3.33
CA ILE A 29 15.52 0.91 -4.70
C ILE A 29 14.45 -0.13 -5.07
N GLY A 30 13.75 0.10 -6.16
CA GLY A 30 12.76 -0.82 -6.71
C GLY A 30 11.34 -0.24 -6.73
N LYS A 31 10.52 -0.80 -7.62
CA LYS A 31 9.10 -0.45 -7.76
C LYS A 31 8.32 -0.95 -6.54
N LEU A 32 7.22 -0.28 -6.24
CA LEU A 32 6.22 -0.78 -5.28
C LEU A 32 5.63 -2.10 -5.78
N ASN A 33 5.16 -2.91 -4.84
CA ASN A 33 4.51 -4.20 -5.07
C ASN A 33 5.37 -5.14 -5.92
N LYS A 34 6.69 -5.07 -5.74
CA LYS A 34 7.66 -5.94 -6.42
C LYS A 34 8.57 -6.61 -5.42
N VAL A 35 8.67 -7.93 -5.52
CA VAL A 35 9.52 -8.78 -4.68
C VAL A 35 10.62 -9.39 -5.54
N MET A 36 11.87 -9.22 -5.11
CA MET A 36 12.99 -9.93 -5.72
C MET A 36 13.26 -11.23 -4.98
N VAL A 37 13.19 -12.34 -5.71
CA VAL A 37 13.40 -13.69 -5.20
C VAL A 37 14.85 -14.09 -5.44
N VAL A 38 15.58 -14.39 -4.37
CA VAL A 38 16.94 -14.95 -4.44
C VAL A 38 16.81 -16.45 -4.23
N ALA A 39 16.94 -17.22 -5.30
CA ALA A 39 16.79 -18.67 -5.30
C ALA A 39 17.69 -19.30 -6.38
N LYS A 40 18.09 -20.57 -6.23
CA LYS A 40 18.86 -21.26 -7.28
C LYS A 40 18.00 -21.33 -8.56
N ILE A 41 18.67 -21.42 -9.71
CA ILE A 41 17.96 -21.50 -11.01
C ILE A 41 17.09 -22.76 -11.06
N SER A 42 17.60 -23.89 -10.55
CA SER A 42 16.86 -25.15 -10.42
C SER A 42 15.52 -24.94 -9.70
N ASP A 43 15.56 -24.34 -8.51
CA ASP A 43 14.40 -24.15 -7.64
C ASP A 43 13.40 -23.21 -8.33
N TRP A 44 13.90 -22.15 -8.99
CA TRP A 44 13.06 -21.18 -9.71
C TRP A 44 12.34 -21.76 -10.92
N THR A 45 13.01 -22.65 -11.66
CA THR A 45 12.42 -23.36 -12.81
C THR A 45 11.54 -24.53 -12.39
N GLY A 46 11.77 -25.09 -11.20
CA GLY A 46 11.03 -26.21 -10.64
C GLY A 46 9.79 -25.81 -9.83
N ASP A 47 9.37 -26.72 -8.96
CA ASP A 47 8.12 -26.60 -8.19
C ASP A 47 8.16 -25.48 -7.14
N VAL A 48 9.33 -25.19 -6.56
CA VAL A 48 9.51 -24.07 -5.63
C VAL A 48 9.16 -22.74 -6.30
N GLY A 49 9.72 -22.46 -7.48
CA GLY A 49 9.43 -21.23 -8.21
C GLY A 49 7.99 -21.16 -8.70
N LYS A 50 7.37 -22.30 -9.05
CA LYS A 50 5.94 -22.39 -9.36
C LYS A 50 5.10 -22.00 -8.15
N GLU A 51 5.42 -22.52 -6.97
CA GLU A 51 4.73 -22.17 -5.72
C GLU A 51 4.88 -20.68 -5.40
N VAL A 52 6.07 -20.10 -5.56
CA VAL A 52 6.30 -18.65 -5.37
C VAL A 52 5.39 -17.82 -6.29
N ARG A 53 5.33 -18.16 -7.58
CA ARG A 53 4.46 -17.47 -8.55
C ARG A 53 2.98 -17.63 -8.21
N ASN A 54 2.56 -18.81 -7.76
CA ASN A 54 1.17 -19.05 -7.34
C ASN A 54 0.81 -18.30 -6.05
N SER A 55 1.73 -18.25 -5.08
CA SER A 55 1.49 -17.63 -3.78
C SER A 55 1.48 -16.10 -3.83
N PHE A 56 2.26 -15.47 -4.72
CA PHE A 56 2.41 -14.01 -4.77
C PHE A 56 1.86 -13.35 -6.05
N GLY A 57 1.66 -14.14 -7.13
CA GLY A 57 1.13 -13.66 -8.41
C GLY A 57 -0.40 -13.67 -8.51
N GLU A 58 -1.11 -13.84 -7.39
CA GLU A 58 -2.57 -13.70 -7.33
C GLU A 58 -3.00 -12.35 -7.91
N LEU A 59 -4.06 -12.33 -8.72
CA LEU A 59 -4.56 -11.11 -9.36
C LEU A 59 -5.34 -10.24 -8.36
N ILE A 60 -5.24 -8.92 -8.51
CA ILE A 60 -6.05 -7.97 -7.74
C ILE A 60 -7.49 -8.00 -8.26
N VAL A 61 -8.43 -8.19 -7.33
CA VAL A 61 -9.87 -8.07 -7.59
C VAL A 61 -10.28 -6.61 -7.80
N GLY A 62 -11.32 -6.37 -8.60
CA GLY A 62 -11.83 -5.03 -8.87
C GLY A 62 -11.04 -4.21 -9.90
N LEU A 63 -9.99 -4.77 -10.53
CA LEU A 63 -9.32 -4.11 -11.66
C LEU A 63 -10.00 -4.42 -13.00
N PRO A 64 -10.14 -3.45 -13.91
CA PRO A 64 -10.58 -3.71 -15.28
C PRO A 64 -9.64 -4.62 -16.06
N GLN A 65 -8.33 -4.48 -15.84
CA GLN A 65 -7.30 -5.32 -16.44
C GLN A 65 -6.63 -6.19 -15.38
N PRO A 66 -6.43 -7.50 -15.62
CA PRO A 66 -5.75 -8.37 -14.68
C PRO A 66 -4.33 -7.90 -14.36
N GLU A 67 -4.06 -7.58 -13.10
CA GLU A 67 -2.72 -7.24 -12.60
C GLU A 67 -2.42 -8.02 -11.32
N PRO A 68 -1.20 -8.57 -11.14
CA PRO A 68 -0.84 -9.31 -9.94
C PRO A 68 -0.69 -8.39 -8.72
N ILE A 69 -1.05 -8.88 -7.54
CA ILE A 69 -0.87 -8.17 -6.27
C ILE A 69 0.61 -7.83 -6.06
N LEU A 70 1.50 -8.79 -6.30
CA LEU A 70 2.96 -8.61 -6.28
C LEU A 70 3.57 -9.09 -7.60
N ASP A 71 4.48 -8.28 -8.15
CA ASP A 71 5.38 -8.73 -9.21
C ASP A 71 6.55 -9.47 -8.59
N VAL A 72 6.88 -10.65 -9.12
CA VAL A 72 8.05 -11.41 -8.68
C VAL A 72 9.10 -11.44 -9.79
N SER A 73 10.36 -11.25 -9.41
CA SER A 73 11.51 -11.42 -10.30
C SER A 73 12.60 -12.20 -9.59
N GLN A 74 13.34 -13.06 -10.30
CA GLN A 74 14.37 -13.90 -9.69
C GLN A 74 15.78 -13.44 -10.02
N VAL A 75 16.70 -13.70 -9.07
CA VAL A 75 18.15 -13.63 -9.26
C VAL A 75 18.80 -14.84 -8.59
N ALA A 76 19.80 -15.44 -9.25
CA ALA A 76 20.57 -16.52 -8.65
C ALA A 76 21.44 -16.00 -7.49
N PRO A 77 21.74 -16.80 -6.46
CA PRO A 77 22.60 -16.35 -5.34
C PRO A 77 23.95 -15.80 -5.79
N SER A 78 24.56 -16.40 -6.82
CA SER A 78 25.82 -15.92 -7.43
C SER A 78 25.68 -14.56 -8.13
N GLY A 79 24.49 -14.24 -8.63
CA GLY A 79 24.17 -12.97 -9.28
C GLY A 79 23.61 -11.89 -8.34
N PHE A 80 23.46 -12.18 -7.04
CA PHE A 80 22.89 -11.27 -6.05
C PHE A 80 23.92 -10.21 -5.60
N SER A 81 24.24 -9.32 -6.54
CA SER A 81 25.25 -8.26 -6.42
C SER A 81 24.85 -7.15 -5.45
N SER A 82 25.77 -6.22 -5.17
CA SER A 82 25.51 -5.04 -4.32
C SER A 82 24.34 -4.19 -4.82
N MET A 83 24.15 -4.07 -6.14
CA MET A 83 23.02 -3.35 -6.72
C MET A 83 21.69 -4.04 -6.40
N MET A 84 21.62 -5.36 -6.60
CA MET A 84 20.43 -6.15 -6.28
C MET A 84 20.12 -6.12 -4.78
N LYS A 85 21.15 -6.20 -3.93
CA LYS A 85 21.00 -6.05 -2.48
C LYS A 85 20.33 -4.75 -2.06
N ALA A 86 20.30 -3.70 -2.90
CA ALA A 86 19.58 -2.47 -2.61
C ALA A 86 18.05 -2.58 -2.75
N SER A 87 17.50 -3.67 -3.28
CA SER A 87 16.06 -3.82 -3.49
C SER A 87 15.26 -3.74 -2.18
N ARG A 88 14.14 -3.02 -2.21
CA ARG A 88 13.29 -2.77 -1.04
C ARG A 88 12.69 -4.05 -0.44
N ASN A 89 12.20 -4.96 -1.29
CA ASN A 89 11.57 -6.21 -0.87
C ASN A 89 12.32 -7.40 -1.47
N ILE A 90 12.83 -8.27 -0.61
CA ILE A 90 13.64 -9.42 -0.99
C ILE A 90 13.10 -10.68 -0.33
N LEU A 91 12.90 -11.75 -1.10
CA LEU A 91 12.57 -13.09 -0.63
C LEU A 91 13.75 -14.01 -0.91
N ILE A 92 14.44 -14.47 0.13
CA ILE A 92 15.58 -15.39 0.02
C ILE A 92 15.09 -16.79 0.33
N ILE A 93 15.24 -17.68 -0.66
CA ILE A 93 14.90 -19.09 -0.56
C ILE A 93 16.19 -19.90 -0.62
N SER A 94 16.40 -20.74 0.39
CA SER A 94 17.58 -21.61 0.42
C SER A 94 17.36 -22.87 1.23
N GLU A 95 18.09 -23.93 0.86
CA GLU A 95 18.14 -25.14 1.67
C GLU A 95 18.99 -24.91 2.93
N SER A 96 18.50 -25.35 4.09
CA SER A 96 19.18 -25.26 5.37
C SER A 96 18.66 -26.32 6.35
N ASN A 97 19.52 -26.75 7.28
CA ASN A 97 19.09 -27.58 8.41
C ASN A 97 18.12 -26.85 9.35
N ASN A 98 18.17 -25.51 9.36
CA ASN A 98 17.26 -24.67 10.14
C ASN A 98 16.02 -24.39 9.31
N GLU A 99 14.94 -25.11 9.59
CA GLU A 99 13.66 -24.95 8.89
C GLU A 99 12.86 -23.80 9.49
N GLY A 100 12.41 -22.86 8.66
CA GLY A 100 11.54 -21.80 9.11
C GLY A 100 11.46 -20.61 8.18
N PHE A 101 10.65 -19.66 8.63
CA PHE A 101 10.46 -18.37 8.03
C PHE A 101 10.97 -17.30 9.01
N SER A 102 11.70 -16.30 8.51
CA SER A 102 12.12 -15.17 9.32
C SER A 102 12.14 -13.87 8.51
N VAL A 103 11.95 -12.75 9.20
CA VAL A 103 11.98 -11.42 8.59
C VAL A 103 13.09 -10.60 9.20
N LYS A 104 13.82 -9.92 8.34
CA LYS A 104 14.87 -8.98 8.71
C LYS A 104 14.62 -7.66 8.00
N ASN A 105 14.86 -6.56 8.71
CA ASN A 105 14.73 -5.23 8.15
C ASN A 105 16.11 -4.59 8.00
N ASN A 106 16.27 -3.77 6.97
CA ASN A 106 17.44 -2.93 6.76
C ASN A 106 18.78 -3.69 6.79
N ILE A 107 18.87 -4.81 6.09
CA ILE A 107 20.10 -5.62 6.03
C ILE A 107 21.15 -4.99 5.11
N TYR A 108 20.71 -4.47 3.96
CA TYR A 108 21.60 -3.94 2.91
C TYR A 108 21.28 -2.50 2.50
N ALA A 109 20.03 -2.07 2.70
CA ALA A 109 19.52 -0.75 2.36
C ALA A 109 18.36 -0.36 3.29
N GLN A 110 17.91 0.88 3.28
CA GLN A 110 16.80 1.35 4.12
C GLN A 110 15.82 2.26 3.37
N PRO A 111 14.49 2.13 3.61
CA PRO A 111 13.83 1.03 4.32
C PRO A 111 13.85 -0.26 3.48
N GLN A 112 14.11 -1.42 4.08
CA GLN A 112 14.16 -2.69 3.37
C GLN A 112 13.55 -3.82 4.20
N THR A 113 12.82 -4.71 3.54
CA THR A 113 12.24 -5.93 4.10
C THR A 113 12.85 -7.15 3.40
N VAL A 114 13.52 -8.00 4.16
CA VAL A 114 14.10 -9.26 3.68
C VAL A 114 13.43 -10.42 4.41
N VAL A 115 12.73 -11.24 3.64
CA VAL A 115 12.12 -12.48 4.11
C VAL A 115 13.04 -13.64 3.76
N TYR A 116 13.30 -14.51 4.72
CA TYR A 116 13.99 -15.78 4.51
C TYR A 116 12.99 -16.92 4.65
N VAL A 117 12.99 -17.84 3.68
CA VAL A 117 12.28 -19.12 3.75
C VAL A 117 13.30 -20.22 3.54
N GLN A 118 13.51 -21.05 4.56
CA GLN A 118 14.56 -22.06 4.56
C GLN A 118 14.00 -23.40 5.01
N ALA A 119 14.36 -24.47 4.31
CA ALA A 119 14.04 -25.84 4.72
C ALA A 119 15.10 -26.84 4.25
N LYS A 120 15.01 -28.11 4.64
CA LYS A 120 16.03 -29.12 4.26
C LYS A 120 16.01 -29.47 2.77
N ASP A 121 14.86 -29.34 2.14
CA ASP A 121 14.61 -29.70 0.74
C ASP A 121 13.50 -28.83 0.13
N ASP A 122 13.30 -28.99 -1.18
CA ASP A 122 12.27 -28.29 -1.95
C ASP A 122 10.84 -28.53 -1.40
N ALA A 123 10.55 -29.76 -0.93
CA ALA A 123 9.24 -30.10 -0.39
C ALA A 123 8.96 -29.31 0.91
N GLY A 124 9.95 -29.17 1.78
CA GLY A 124 9.89 -28.35 2.98
C GLY A 124 9.71 -26.86 2.64
N ILE A 125 10.41 -26.35 1.63
CA ILE A 125 10.27 -24.97 1.17
C ILE A 125 8.83 -24.70 0.68
N ILE A 126 8.29 -25.58 -0.16
CA ILE A 126 6.91 -25.47 -0.68
C ILE A 126 5.91 -25.47 0.47
N LYS A 127 6.08 -26.37 1.45
CA LYS A 127 5.22 -26.45 2.64
C LYS A 127 5.25 -25.14 3.45
N LEU A 128 6.42 -24.53 3.62
CA LEU A 128 6.55 -23.25 4.31
C LEU A 128 5.89 -22.11 3.52
N LEU A 129 6.10 -22.05 2.21
CA LEU A 129 5.46 -21.05 1.34
C LEU A 129 3.94 -21.16 1.44
N GLN A 130 3.38 -22.36 1.29
CA GLN A 130 1.93 -22.57 1.37
C GLN A 130 1.36 -22.23 2.75
N LYS A 131 2.08 -22.58 3.82
CA LYS A 131 1.67 -22.28 5.20
C LYS A 131 1.67 -20.77 5.49
N TYR A 132 2.71 -20.06 5.04
CA TYR A 132 2.95 -18.66 5.41
C TYR A 132 2.64 -17.65 4.29
N LYS A 133 2.10 -18.07 3.14
CA LYS A 133 1.88 -17.19 1.97
C LYS A 133 1.13 -15.91 2.30
N LYS A 134 0.07 -15.98 3.11
CA LYS A 134 -0.74 -14.81 3.49
C LYS A 134 0.07 -13.82 4.33
N GLU A 135 0.83 -14.33 5.29
CA GLU A 135 1.68 -13.54 6.19
C GLU A 135 2.85 -12.89 5.41
N ILE A 136 3.57 -13.67 4.60
CA ILE A 136 4.66 -13.15 3.75
C ILE A 136 4.15 -12.06 2.80
N LYS A 137 2.99 -12.28 2.17
CA LYS A 137 2.36 -11.31 1.28
C LYS A 137 2.01 -10.00 2.03
N SER A 138 1.38 -10.09 3.20
CA SER A 138 1.03 -8.92 4.02
C SER A 138 2.29 -8.15 4.44
N ILE A 139 3.37 -8.84 4.81
CA ILE A 139 4.63 -8.21 5.23
C ILE A 139 5.24 -7.33 4.13
N PHE A 140 5.25 -7.81 2.88
CA PHE A 140 5.74 -7.00 1.76
C PHE A 140 4.80 -5.84 1.42
N LEU A 141 3.48 -6.08 1.38
CA LEU A 141 2.50 -5.03 1.08
C LEU A 141 2.50 -3.93 2.14
N GLU A 142 2.57 -4.29 3.42
CA GLU A 142 2.64 -3.33 4.53
C GLU A 142 3.94 -2.53 4.52
N ALA A 143 5.06 -3.15 4.16
CA ALA A 143 6.33 -2.45 4.00
C ALA A 143 6.23 -1.39 2.89
N ASP A 144 5.62 -1.74 1.76
CA ASP A 144 5.39 -0.79 0.65
C ASP A 144 4.37 0.30 1.02
N VAL A 145 3.32 -0.01 1.79
CA VAL A 145 2.37 0.99 2.30
C VAL A 145 3.10 1.99 3.19
N LYS A 146 3.91 1.52 4.16
CA LYS A 146 4.68 2.38 5.06
C LYS A 146 5.68 3.24 4.28
N PHE A 147 6.36 2.66 3.29
CA PHE A 147 7.26 3.42 2.44
C PHE A 147 6.51 4.52 1.68
N THR A 148 5.39 4.20 1.02
CA THR A 148 4.55 5.18 0.31
C THR A 148 4.06 6.29 1.24
N GLN A 149 3.56 5.94 2.43
CA GLN A 149 3.16 6.92 3.45
C GLN A 149 4.33 7.81 3.88
N SER A 150 5.55 7.26 4.01
CA SER A 150 6.73 8.06 4.34
C SER A 150 7.13 9.04 3.24
N ILE A 151 6.81 8.74 1.98
CA ILE A 151 6.99 9.68 0.87
C ILE A 151 5.93 10.78 0.97
N PHE A 152 4.66 10.39 1.12
CA PHE A 152 3.53 11.32 1.23
C PHE A 152 3.62 12.26 2.43
N GLU A 153 4.25 11.81 3.51
CA GLU A 153 4.46 12.63 4.71
C GLU A 153 5.41 13.81 4.44
N LYS A 154 6.33 13.68 3.48
CA LYS A 154 7.29 14.75 3.12
C LYS A 154 6.62 15.91 2.39
N ASP A 155 5.50 15.66 1.72
CA ASP A 155 4.78 16.63 0.88
C ASP A 155 3.27 16.65 1.21
N LYS A 156 2.89 16.40 2.47
CA LYS A 156 1.49 16.35 2.88
C LYS A 156 0.84 17.73 2.99
N GLN A 157 -0.46 17.77 2.76
CA GLN A 157 -1.34 18.89 3.09
C GLN A 157 -1.66 18.91 4.58
N ASP A 158 -1.82 20.11 5.15
CA ASP A 158 -2.39 20.24 6.49
C ASP A 158 -3.88 19.86 6.47
N ASN A 159 -4.26 18.93 7.34
CA ASN A 159 -5.64 18.47 7.45
C ASN A 159 -6.59 19.54 8.01
N THR A 160 -6.07 20.58 8.66
CA THR A 160 -6.88 21.73 9.13
C THR A 160 -7.57 22.47 7.99
N HIS A 161 -7.08 22.32 6.75
CA HIS A 161 -7.68 22.91 5.56
C HIS A 161 -8.99 22.23 5.12
N TYR A 162 -9.28 21.01 5.60
CA TYR A 162 -10.45 20.25 5.20
C TYR A 162 -11.52 20.25 6.30
N LYS A 163 -12.61 20.97 6.08
CA LYS A 163 -13.74 21.11 7.02
C LYS A 163 -14.30 19.74 7.40
N THR A 164 -14.51 18.88 6.39
CA THR A 164 -15.05 17.54 6.61
C THR A 164 -14.14 16.70 7.51
N LEU A 165 -12.81 16.74 7.35
CA LEU A 165 -11.92 15.98 8.22
C LEU A 165 -11.94 16.51 9.66
N GLN A 166 -12.05 17.84 9.83
CA GLN A 166 -12.18 18.46 11.15
C GLN A 166 -13.48 18.03 11.84
N ASN A 167 -14.62 18.10 11.13
CA ASN A 167 -15.94 17.70 11.65
C ASN A 167 -15.99 16.21 11.98
N LEU A 168 -15.35 15.38 11.16
CA LEU A 168 -15.25 13.94 11.42
C LEU A 168 -14.24 13.61 12.54
N GLY A 169 -13.39 14.55 12.96
CA GLY A 169 -12.36 14.26 13.96
C GLY A 169 -11.34 13.24 13.47
N ILE A 170 -11.01 13.25 12.18
CA ILE A 170 -10.04 12.33 11.58
C ILE A 170 -8.85 13.06 10.97
N SER A 171 -7.76 12.33 10.72
CA SER A 171 -6.63 12.82 9.93
C SER A 171 -6.14 11.77 8.95
N LEU A 172 -5.61 12.21 7.81
CA LEU A 172 -5.06 11.42 6.71
C LEU A 172 -3.75 12.06 6.21
N THR A 173 -2.76 11.25 5.84
CA THR A 173 -1.57 11.72 5.11
C THR A 173 -1.94 11.90 3.64
N ILE A 174 -2.43 13.09 3.28
CA ILE A 174 -2.86 13.46 1.93
C ILE A 174 -1.73 14.26 1.25
N PRO A 175 -1.14 13.77 0.14
CA PRO A 175 -0.12 14.51 -0.61
C PRO A 175 -0.63 15.80 -1.25
N THR A 176 0.24 16.78 -1.43
CA THR A 176 -0.09 18.10 -2.00
C THR A 176 -0.66 18.08 -3.42
N LYS A 177 -0.42 17.01 -4.18
CA LYS A 177 -0.99 16.81 -5.53
C LYS A 177 -2.52 16.66 -5.55
N PHE A 178 -3.17 16.39 -4.41
CA PHE A 178 -4.62 16.33 -4.31
C PHE A 178 -5.23 17.71 -4.03
N ASN A 179 -6.11 18.15 -4.93
CA ASN A 179 -6.83 19.42 -4.84
C ASN A 179 -8.28 19.18 -4.42
N ILE A 180 -8.88 20.15 -3.74
CA ILE A 180 -10.30 20.11 -3.37
C ILE A 180 -11.15 20.28 -4.62
N VAL A 181 -12.10 19.37 -4.82
CA VAL A 181 -13.21 19.52 -5.78
C VAL A 181 -14.43 20.05 -5.04
N ASP A 182 -14.75 19.46 -3.89
CA ASP A 182 -15.82 19.90 -2.99
C ASP A 182 -15.48 19.55 -1.53
N ASP A 183 -15.92 20.39 -0.60
CA ASP A 183 -15.80 20.18 0.85
C ASP A 183 -16.94 20.89 1.58
N THR A 184 -18.01 20.14 1.81
CA THR A 184 -19.24 20.66 2.42
C THR A 184 -19.21 20.64 3.95
N GLY A 185 -18.20 19.99 4.55
CA GLY A 185 -18.15 19.68 5.97
C GLY A 185 -18.80 18.34 6.35
N GLU A 186 -19.63 17.76 5.46
CA GLU A 186 -20.20 16.42 5.58
C GLU A 186 -19.64 15.46 4.52
N PHE A 187 -19.16 16.02 3.41
CA PHE A 187 -18.60 15.31 2.27
C PHE A 187 -17.38 16.05 1.75
N LEU A 188 -16.29 15.30 1.56
CA LEU A 188 -15.05 15.77 0.96
C LEU A 188 -14.78 15.01 -0.32
N TRP A 189 -14.50 15.74 -1.40
CA TRP A 189 -13.98 15.21 -2.64
C TRP A 189 -12.66 15.88 -3.00
N LEU A 190 -11.61 15.07 -3.10
CA LEU A 190 -10.31 15.48 -3.58
C LEU A 190 -9.98 14.83 -4.92
N ARG A 191 -9.23 15.55 -5.77
CA ARG A 191 -8.77 15.05 -7.06
C ARG A 191 -7.30 15.39 -7.30
N ASN A 192 -6.57 14.39 -7.76
CA ASN A 192 -5.24 14.52 -8.34
C ASN A 192 -5.32 14.19 -9.83
N HIS A 193 -4.97 15.14 -10.69
CA HIS A 193 -4.90 14.91 -12.13
C HIS A 193 -3.63 14.12 -12.47
N LEU A 194 -3.79 13.01 -13.19
CA LEU A 194 -2.66 12.18 -13.63
C LEU A 194 -2.06 12.81 -14.89
N THR A 195 -1.07 13.68 -14.69
CA THR A 195 -0.42 14.46 -15.76
C THR A 195 0.99 13.96 -16.10
N SER A 196 1.50 12.95 -15.40
CA SER A 196 2.87 12.44 -15.56
C SER A 196 2.93 10.98 -16.03
N GLY A 197 3.91 10.67 -16.89
CA GLY A 197 4.18 9.31 -17.38
C GLY A 197 3.37 8.89 -18.61
N ILE A 198 3.00 7.61 -18.68
CA ILE A 198 2.24 7.00 -19.81
C ILE A 198 0.76 7.45 -19.78
N ALA A 199 0.24 7.81 -18.60
CA ALA A 199 -1.09 8.35 -18.42
C ALA A 199 -1.10 9.83 -18.82
N LYS A 200 -1.55 10.13 -20.05
CA LYS A 200 -1.70 11.52 -20.54
C LYS A 200 -3.04 12.15 -20.13
N THR A 201 -4.00 11.32 -19.73
CA THR A 201 -5.33 11.70 -19.27
C THR A 201 -5.75 10.77 -18.13
N GLY A 202 -6.26 11.33 -17.04
CA GLY A 202 -6.72 10.54 -15.91
C GLY A 202 -6.80 11.33 -14.60
N SER A 203 -7.39 10.71 -13.59
CA SER A 203 -7.44 11.26 -12.24
C SER A 203 -7.50 10.17 -11.18
N ASN A 204 -6.86 10.44 -10.05
CA ASN A 204 -7.12 9.77 -8.79
C ASN A 204 -8.04 10.65 -7.96
N ASN A 205 -9.06 10.05 -7.36
CA ASN A 205 -10.06 10.76 -6.57
C ASN A 205 -10.16 10.10 -5.20
N ILE A 206 -10.42 10.94 -4.20
CA ILE A 206 -10.67 10.52 -2.83
C ILE A 206 -12.00 11.13 -2.40
N LEU A 207 -12.88 10.30 -1.85
CA LEU A 207 -14.09 10.72 -1.15
C LEU A 207 -13.95 10.40 0.33
N VAL A 208 -14.40 11.31 1.19
CA VAL A 208 -14.52 11.06 2.62
C VAL A 208 -15.84 11.60 3.13
N TYR A 209 -16.59 10.77 3.85
CA TYR A 209 -17.88 11.12 4.42
C TYR A 209 -18.22 10.18 5.59
N SER A 210 -19.34 10.43 6.26
CA SER A 210 -19.87 9.52 7.29
C SER A 210 -21.36 9.29 7.13
N ILE A 211 -21.83 8.12 7.57
CA ILE A 211 -23.25 7.82 7.70
C ILE A 211 -23.56 7.26 9.10
N PRO A 212 -24.81 7.33 9.60
CA PRO A 212 -25.17 6.74 10.88
C PRO A 212 -24.93 5.23 10.92
N LEU A 213 -24.43 4.72 12.05
CA LEU A 213 -24.38 3.28 12.30
C LEU A 213 -25.76 2.83 12.81
N THR A 214 -26.47 2.08 11.99
CA THR A 214 -27.81 1.54 12.33
C THR A 214 -27.72 0.08 12.78
N ASP A 215 -27.24 -0.80 11.90
CA ASP A 215 -27.07 -2.23 12.17
C ASP A 215 -25.67 -2.67 11.73
N GLU A 216 -24.82 -2.98 12.71
CA GLU A 216 -23.44 -3.41 12.49
C GLU A 216 -23.34 -4.70 11.65
N SER A 217 -24.33 -5.59 11.74
CA SER A 217 -24.33 -6.88 11.04
C SER A 217 -24.55 -6.71 9.53
N LYS A 218 -25.21 -5.64 9.11
CA LYS A 218 -25.54 -5.34 7.71
C LYS A 218 -24.57 -4.36 7.05
N VAL A 219 -23.54 -3.92 7.76
CA VAL A 219 -22.60 -2.92 7.23
C VAL A 219 -21.97 -3.39 5.92
N ALA A 220 -21.47 -4.63 5.88
CA ALA A 220 -20.83 -5.18 4.69
C ALA A 220 -21.80 -5.30 3.50
N ASP A 221 -23.03 -5.77 3.75
CA ASP A 221 -24.06 -5.95 2.71
C ASP A 221 -24.52 -4.63 2.11
N ASN A 222 -24.47 -3.54 2.87
CA ASN A 222 -24.96 -2.22 2.46
C ASN A 222 -23.91 -1.34 1.78
N ILE A 223 -22.63 -1.76 1.70
CA ILE A 223 -21.54 -0.90 1.18
C ILE A 223 -21.85 -0.39 -0.23
N VAL A 224 -22.31 -1.26 -1.12
CA VAL A 224 -22.61 -0.90 -2.52
C VAL A 224 -23.79 0.07 -2.59
N ALA A 225 -24.87 -0.19 -1.86
CA ALA A 225 -26.05 0.69 -1.85
C ALA A 225 -25.72 2.09 -1.31
N VAL A 226 -24.91 2.17 -0.25
CA VAL A 226 -24.43 3.46 0.29
C VAL A 226 -23.57 4.18 -0.74
N ARG A 227 -22.64 3.45 -1.38
CA ARG A 227 -21.74 4.00 -2.40
C ARG A 227 -22.53 4.62 -3.54
N ASP A 228 -23.50 3.89 -4.09
CA ASP A 228 -24.27 4.35 -5.25
C ASP A 228 -25.14 5.55 -4.89
N SER A 229 -25.71 5.59 -3.68
CA SER A 229 -26.45 6.76 -3.19
C SER A 229 -25.57 8.01 -3.07
N ILE A 230 -24.30 7.86 -2.66
CA ILE A 230 -23.34 8.96 -2.60
C ILE A 230 -22.90 9.38 -4.01
N GLY A 231 -22.71 8.42 -4.92
CA GLY A 231 -22.40 8.68 -6.32
C GLY A 231 -23.50 9.48 -7.02
N GLU A 232 -24.76 9.09 -6.86
CA GLU A 232 -25.93 9.81 -7.37
C GLU A 232 -26.01 11.25 -6.85
N LYS A 233 -25.77 11.43 -5.54
CA LYS A 233 -25.90 12.76 -4.90
C LYS A 233 -24.76 13.71 -5.23
N TYR A 234 -23.52 13.22 -5.32
CA TYR A 234 -22.33 14.09 -5.32
C TYR A 234 -21.44 13.97 -6.57
N ILE A 235 -21.67 12.97 -7.43
CA ILE A 235 -20.79 12.69 -8.57
C ILE A 235 -21.61 12.60 -9.86
N PRO A 236 -22.07 13.74 -10.39
CA PRO A 236 -22.80 13.77 -11.65
C PRO A 236 -21.88 13.42 -12.83
N GLY A 237 -22.47 12.85 -13.88
CA GLY A 237 -21.85 12.72 -15.19
C GLY A 237 -21.89 14.03 -15.97
N THR A 238 -21.72 13.92 -17.30
CA THR A 238 -21.81 15.11 -18.18
C THR A 238 -23.24 15.64 -18.23
N ASP A 239 -24.22 14.75 -18.26
CA ASP A 239 -25.64 15.06 -18.06
C ASP A 239 -26.06 14.75 -16.63
N ALA A 240 -26.13 15.78 -15.78
CA ALA A 240 -26.41 15.63 -14.36
C ALA A 240 -27.83 15.10 -14.04
N GLU A 241 -28.77 15.12 -14.99
CA GLU A 241 -30.12 14.59 -14.77
C GLU A 241 -30.17 13.06 -14.92
N THR A 242 -29.34 12.50 -15.80
CA THR A 242 -29.43 11.09 -16.20
C THR A 242 -28.17 10.28 -15.97
N GLN A 243 -27.05 10.94 -15.68
CA GLN A 243 -25.73 10.33 -15.49
C GLN A 243 -25.18 10.66 -14.11
N HIS A 244 -24.73 9.62 -13.40
CA HIS A 244 -24.02 9.72 -12.14
C HIS A 244 -23.16 8.48 -11.91
N MET A 245 -22.21 8.57 -10.98
CA MET A 245 -21.38 7.43 -10.63
C MET A 245 -22.20 6.33 -9.94
N ILE A 246 -22.03 5.10 -10.40
CA ILE A 246 -22.52 3.88 -9.78
C ILE A 246 -21.39 2.84 -9.70
N THR A 247 -21.61 1.81 -8.91
CA THR A 247 -20.85 0.56 -8.98
C THR A 247 -21.19 -0.17 -10.28
N GLU A 248 -20.19 -0.68 -11.02
CA GLU A 248 -20.39 -1.40 -12.29
C GLU A 248 -21.33 -2.59 -12.10
N GLU A 249 -22.49 -2.58 -12.74
CA GLU A 249 -23.52 -3.62 -12.55
C GLU A 249 -23.04 -5.01 -13.01
N ALA A 250 -22.14 -5.05 -13.99
CA ALA A 250 -21.58 -6.27 -14.55
C ALA A 250 -20.53 -6.96 -13.66
N TYR A 251 -20.12 -6.34 -12.54
CA TYR A 251 -19.09 -6.88 -11.66
C TYR A 251 -19.47 -6.76 -10.19
N THR A 252 -19.64 -7.90 -9.50
CA THR A 252 -19.84 -7.92 -8.06
C THR A 252 -18.54 -7.53 -7.32
N PRO A 253 -18.54 -6.45 -6.53
CA PRO A 253 -17.39 -6.08 -5.71
C PRO A 253 -17.05 -7.15 -4.67
N PHE A 254 -15.79 -7.19 -4.26
CA PHE A 254 -15.29 -8.09 -3.23
C PHE A 254 -15.01 -7.31 -1.95
N THR A 255 -15.56 -7.80 -0.84
CA THR A 255 -15.39 -7.20 0.50
C THR A 255 -14.55 -8.11 1.39
N PHE A 256 -13.57 -7.51 2.06
CA PHE A 256 -12.66 -8.16 2.99
C PHE A 256 -12.77 -7.52 4.37
N ASP A 257 -12.56 -8.30 5.43
CA ASP A 257 -12.32 -7.73 6.75
C ASP A 257 -11.02 -6.92 6.75
N ALA A 258 -11.06 -5.75 7.37
CA ALA A 258 -9.93 -4.84 7.50
C ALA A 258 -9.87 -4.24 8.90
N VAL A 259 -8.74 -3.62 9.20
CA VAL A 259 -8.53 -2.84 10.42
C VAL A 259 -7.90 -1.51 10.05
N ILE A 260 -8.52 -0.42 10.46
CA ILE A 260 -8.02 0.95 10.27
C ILE A 260 -7.96 1.61 11.64
N ASP A 261 -6.78 2.09 12.02
CA ASP A 261 -6.54 2.72 13.31
C ASP A 261 -7.05 1.91 14.52
N GLY A 262 -6.82 0.59 14.47
CA GLY A 262 -7.24 -0.37 15.50
C GLY A 262 -8.75 -0.65 15.55
N LYS A 263 -9.55 -0.07 14.64
CA LYS A 263 -11.00 -0.25 14.56
C LYS A 263 -11.37 -1.24 13.46
N LYS A 264 -12.44 -2.01 13.69
CA LYS A 264 -12.99 -2.92 12.67
C LYS A 264 -13.44 -2.09 11.46
N ALA A 265 -13.03 -2.55 10.29
CA ALA A 265 -13.38 -1.95 9.02
C ALA A 265 -13.66 -3.03 7.98
N TYR A 266 -14.21 -2.62 6.84
CA TYR A 266 -14.33 -3.44 5.66
C TYR A 266 -13.60 -2.77 4.50
N GLU A 267 -12.79 -3.54 3.79
CA GLU A 267 -12.16 -3.13 2.53
C GLU A 267 -12.97 -3.71 1.37
N THR A 268 -13.58 -2.86 0.54
CA THR A 268 -14.30 -3.30 -0.66
C THR A 268 -13.59 -2.84 -1.91
N ARG A 269 -13.35 -3.76 -2.84
CA ARG A 269 -12.74 -3.48 -4.14
C ARG A 269 -13.70 -3.84 -5.26
N GLY A 270 -13.84 -2.94 -6.22
CA GLY A 270 -14.74 -3.12 -7.35
C GLY A 270 -14.43 -2.14 -8.46
N LYS A 271 -15.38 -2.04 -9.38
CA LYS A 271 -15.32 -1.09 -10.48
C LYS A 271 -16.49 -0.13 -10.39
N TRP A 272 -16.26 1.10 -10.77
CA TRP A 272 -17.27 2.14 -10.89
C TRP A 272 -17.46 2.44 -12.37
N GLU A 273 -18.65 2.88 -12.71
CA GLU A 273 -18.98 3.45 -14.01
C GLU A 273 -19.86 4.68 -13.81
N VAL A 274 -19.93 5.54 -14.82
CA VAL A 274 -20.97 6.56 -14.90
C VAL A 274 -22.15 5.94 -15.63
N LYS A 275 -23.29 5.89 -14.95
CA LYS A 275 -24.54 5.40 -15.51
C LYS A 275 -24.85 6.15 -16.82
N ASN A 276 -25.20 5.41 -17.87
CA ASN A 276 -25.46 5.94 -19.22
C ASN A 276 -24.25 6.67 -19.87
N ASP A 277 -23.02 6.30 -19.51
CA ASP A 277 -21.77 6.80 -20.10
C ASP A 277 -20.71 5.68 -20.15
N PHE A 278 -19.59 5.92 -20.83
CA PHE A 278 -18.48 4.97 -20.99
C PHE A 278 -17.34 5.17 -19.97
N MET A 279 -17.44 6.19 -19.11
CA MET A 279 -16.44 6.45 -18.08
C MET A 279 -16.52 5.38 -16.99
N ALA A 280 -15.42 4.65 -16.80
CA ALA A 280 -15.32 3.61 -15.78
C ALA A 280 -13.89 3.47 -15.25
N GLY A 281 -13.76 2.78 -14.12
CA GLY A 281 -12.47 2.48 -13.51
C GLY A 281 -12.59 1.67 -12.24
N PRO A 282 -11.47 1.31 -11.60
CA PRO A 282 -11.50 0.63 -10.32
C PRO A 282 -11.71 1.61 -9.16
N PHE A 283 -12.25 1.08 -8.06
CA PHE A 283 -12.26 1.73 -6.76
C PHE A 283 -11.78 0.79 -5.65
N LEU A 284 -11.38 1.39 -4.53
CA LEU A 284 -11.28 0.77 -3.23
C LEU A 284 -12.05 1.61 -2.22
N ASN A 285 -12.72 0.95 -1.28
CA ASN A 285 -13.51 1.57 -0.24
C ASN A 285 -13.09 0.99 1.11
N TYR A 286 -12.89 1.86 2.09
CA TYR A 286 -12.78 1.48 3.49
C TYR A 286 -13.98 2.04 4.25
N THR A 287 -14.78 1.14 4.81
CA THR A 287 -15.89 1.48 5.71
C THR A 287 -15.49 1.13 7.14
N ILE A 288 -15.19 2.13 7.95
CA ILE A 288 -14.69 2.00 9.32
C ILE A 288 -15.84 2.15 10.31
N ILE A 289 -15.96 1.21 11.25
CA ILE A 289 -16.98 1.25 12.30
C ILE A 289 -16.48 2.11 13.47
N ASP A 290 -17.05 3.31 13.62
CA ASP A 290 -16.77 4.24 14.70
C ASP A 290 -17.89 4.19 15.77
N LYS A 291 -17.86 3.11 16.57
CA LYS A 291 -18.89 2.84 17.59
C LYS A 291 -19.05 3.97 18.61
N LYS A 292 -17.96 4.66 18.96
CA LYS A 292 -17.96 5.74 19.95
C LYS A 292 -18.87 6.89 19.54
N ASN A 293 -18.93 7.18 18.24
CA ASN A 293 -19.73 8.27 17.67
C ASN A 293 -20.98 7.76 16.93
N ASN A 294 -21.33 6.48 17.09
CA ASN A 294 -22.46 5.81 16.42
C ASN A 294 -22.56 6.08 14.91
N ARG A 295 -21.42 5.95 14.21
CA ARG A 295 -21.33 6.22 12.77
C ARG A 295 -20.38 5.26 12.06
N LEU A 296 -20.50 5.24 10.74
CA LEU A 296 -19.51 4.69 9.83
C LEU A 296 -18.73 5.86 9.23
N ILE A 297 -17.40 5.77 9.22
CA ILE A 297 -16.54 6.67 8.47
C ILE A 297 -16.15 5.95 7.18
N ILE A 298 -16.34 6.61 6.04
CA ILE A 298 -16.07 6.02 4.74
C ILE A 298 -14.96 6.80 4.07
N PHE A 299 -13.94 6.07 3.64
CA PHE A 299 -12.96 6.53 2.67
C PHE A 299 -13.19 5.77 1.37
N GLU A 300 -13.23 6.48 0.26
CA GLU A 300 -13.27 5.86 -1.06
C GLU A 300 -12.18 6.45 -1.95
N GLY A 301 -11.38 5.58 -2.55
CA GLY A 301 -10.40 5.95 -3.55
C GLY A 301 -10.78 5.34 -4.89
N PHE A 302 -10.90 6.15 -5.94
CA PHE A 302 -11.18 5.65 -7.29
C PHE A 302 -10.31 6.32 -8.36
N THR A 303 -10.02 5.56 -9.41
CA THR A 303 -9.11 6.00 -10.48
C THR A 303 -9.81 5.94 -11.83
N TYR A 304 -9.72 7.04 -12.58
CA TYR A 304 -9.99 7.06 -14.02
C TYR A 304 -8.66 7.16 -14.78
N ALA A 305 -8.29 6.14 -15.55
CA ALA A 305 -7.03 6.12 -16.30
C ALA A 305 -7.07 5.09 -17.46
N PRO A 306 -7.85 5.33 -18.53
CA PRO A 306 -8.26 4.29 -19.49
C PRO A 306 -7.10 3.52 -20.13
N SER A 307 -5.99 4.19 -20.47
CA SER A 307 -4.92 3.62 -21.30
C SER A 307 -3.72 3.05 -20.52
N VAL A 308 -3.83 2.90 -19.20
CA VAL A 308 -2.71 2.42 -18.36
C VAL A 308 -3.18 1.42 -17.30
N ASN A 309 -2.22 0.64 -16.80
CA ASN A 309 -2.36 -0.19 -15.61
C ASN A 309 -2.66 0.68 -14.37
N LYS A 310 -3.52 0.18 -13.49
CA LYS A 310 -4.16 0.96 -12.42
C LYS A 310 -3.83 0.48 -11.02
N ARG A 311 -3.21 -0.70 -10.87
CA ARG A 311 -2.77 -1.23 -9.57
C ARG A 311 -1.97 -0.22 -8.76
N ALA A 312 -0.99 0.44 -9.37
CA ALA A 312 -0.13 1.39 -8.66
C ALA A 312 -0.92 2.61 -8.14
N PHE A 313 -1.88 3.10 -8.93
CA PHE A 313 -2.73 4.23 -8.51
C PHE A 313 -3.66 3.86 -7.35
N LEU A 314 -4.27 2.68 -7.39
CA LEU A 314 -5.05 2.17 -6.26
C LEU A 314 -4.18 1.95 -5.02
N PHE A 315 -2.94 1.47 -5.20
CA PHE A 315 -2.04 1.27 -4.07
C PHE A 315 -1.66 2.58 -3.36
N GLU A 316 -1.49 3.67 -4.13
CA GLU A 316 -1.32 5.01 -3.54
C GLU A 316 -2.56 5.44 -2.75
N LEU A 317 -3.75 5.24 -3.30
CA LEU A 317 -5.02 5.55 -2.61
C LEU A 317 -5.21 4.70 -1.35
N GLU A 318 -4.82 3.43 -1.40
CA GLU A 318 -4.81 2.51 -0.26
C GLU A 318 -3.86 3.00 0.84
N ALA A 319 -2.67 3.47 0.46
CA ALA A 319 -1.70 4.00 1.42
C ALA A 319 -2.25 5.24 2.14
N ILE A 320 -2.98 6.11 1.44
CA ILE A 320 -3.67 7.26 2.06
C ILE A 320 -4.77 6.77 2.99
N ALA A 321 -5.65 5.85 2.55
CA ALA A 321 -6.72 5.31 3.38
C ALA A 321 -6.19 4.69 4.68
N LYS A 322 -5.13 3.87 4.58
CA LYS A 322 -4.47 3.20 5.72
C LYS A 322 -3.71 4.15 6.65
N SER A 323 -3.51 5.41 6.26
CA SER A 323 -2.92 6.43 7.14
C SER A 323 -3.94 7.06 8.11
N MET A 324 -5.23 6.74 7.95
CA MET A 324 -6.30 7.35 8.72
C MET A 324 -6.07 7.19 10.23
N LYS A 325 -6.29 8.28 10.97
CA LYS A 325 -6.37 8.31 12.43
C LYS A 325 -7.70 8.91 12.85
N ILE A 326 -8.36 8.30 13.83
CA ILE A 326 -9.68 8.70 14.31
C ILE A 326 -9.55 9.07 15.78
N LYS A 327 -9.88 10.32 16.12
CA LYS A 327 -9.77 10.92 17.47
C LYS A 327 -10.94 10.53 18.38
#